data_AF-A0A966QBM4-F1
#
_entry.id   AF-A0A966QBM4-F1
#
_cell.length_a   1.000
_cell.length_b   1.000
_cell.length_c   1.000
_cell.angle_alpha   90.00
_cell.angle_beta   90.00
_cell.angle_gamma   90.00
#
_symmetry.space_group_name_H-M   'P 1'
#
loop_
_entity.id
_entity.type
_entity.pdbx_description
1 polymer ?
#
loop_
_entity_poly.entity_id
_entity_poly.type
_entity_poly.pdbx_seq_one_letter_code
_entity_poly.pdbx_strand_id
1 'polypeptide(L)'
;ERDVPPFTMVEGHPARVRALNKIGLKRSGLADADGGQALAELKRVWTLIYRQGLPLAQALDALHQQALDGPASELVRFLEASLEPSRRGPIPGSR
;
A
#
# COMPACT_ATOMS: atom_id res chain seq x y z
N GLU A 1 8.28 4.45 -16.57
CA GLU A 1 7.12 3.98 -15.78
C GLU A 1 7.56 3.53 -14.40
N ARG A 2 6.91 4.09 -13.38
CA ARG A 2 7.10 3.78 -11.96
C ARG A 2 6.19 2.61 -11.58
N ASP A 3 6.49 1.95 -10.47
CA ASP A 3 5.75 0.75 -10.07
C ASP A 3 4.40 1.11 -9.42
N VAL A 4 3.34 0.38 -9.77
CA VAL A 4 2.00 0.56 -9.20
C VAL A 4 1.85 -0.34 -7.96
N PRO A 5 1.69 0.21 -6.75
CA PRO A 5 1.54 -0.60 -5.54
C PRO A 5 0.28 -1.48 -5.58
N PRO A 6 0.33 -2.71 -5.04
CA PRO A 6 -0.81 -3.62 -5.03
C PRO A 6 -1.97 -3.03 -4.22
N PHE A 7 -3.18 -3.49 -4.52
CA PHE A 7 -4.43 -3.04 -3.88
C PHE A 7 -4.77 -1.56 -4.07
N THR A 8 -3.96 -0.78 -4.78
CA THR A 8 -4.19 0.66 -4.98
C THR A 8 -4.88 0.98 -6.30
N MET A 9 -5.49 2.16 -6.34
CA MET A 9 -5.96 2.82 -7.55
C MET A 9 -5.05 4.01 -7.84
N VAL A 10 -4.62 4.09 -9.09
CA VAL A 10 -3.76 5.15 -9.60
C VAL A 10 -4.50 5.91 -10.69
N GLU A 11 -4.43 7.25 -10.66
CA GLU A 11 -5.03 8.10 -11.69
C GLU A 11 -4.21 9.38 -11.93
N GLY A 12 -4.56 10.12 -12.99
CA GLY A 12 -4.01 11.43 -13.30
C GLY A 12 -2.77 11.43 -14.20
N HIS A 13 -2.33 12.63 -14.58
CA HIS A 13 -1.13 12.85 -15.39
C HIS A 13 -0.33 14.05 -14.84
N PRO A 14 0.77 13.84 -14.10
CA PRO A 14 1.42 12.57 -13.81
C PRO A 14 0.62 11.69 -12.83
N ALA A 15 0.74 10.37 -13.00
CA ALA A 15 0.01 9.39 -12.21
C ALA A 15 0.33 9.46 -10.70
N ARG A 16 -0.70 9.27 -9.87
CA ARG A 16 -0.64 9.28 -8.39
C ARG A 16 -1.54 8.19 -7.79
N VAL A 17 -1.08 7.57 -6.70
CA VAL A 17 -1.92 6.69 -5.87
C VAL A 17 -2.97 7.53 -5.16
N ARG A 18 -4.25 7.18 -5.35
CA ARG A 18 -5.40 7.92 -4.77
C ARG A 18 -6.04 7.23 -3.59
N ALA A 19 -6.28 5.93 -3.74
CA ALA A 19 -7.07 5.15 -2.80
C ALA A 19 -6.71 3.67 -2.90
N LEU A 20 -7.19 2.88 -1.95
CA LEU A 20 -7.32 1.43 -2.12
C LEU A 20 -8.44 1.12 -3.13
N ASN A 21 -8.27 0.07 -3.93
CA ASN A 21 -9.26 -0.46 -4.85
C ASN A 21 -10.38 -1.18 -4.08
N LYS A 22 -11.27 -0.40 -3.46
CA LYS A 22 -12.35 -0.90 -2.60
C LYS A 22 -13.25 -1.92 -3.32
N ILE A 23 -13.52 -1.71 -4.62
CA ILE A 23 -14.36 -2.62 -5.41
C ILE A 23 -13.65 -3.96 -5.62
N GLY A 24 -12.37 -3.93 -6.01
CA GLY A 24 -11.55 -5.14 -6.17
C GLY A 24 -11.41 -5.91 -4.85
N LEU A 25 -11.12 -5.20 -3.76
CA LEU A 25 -11.00 -5.79 -2.43
C LEU A 25 -12.32 -6.43 -1.97
N LYS A 26 -13.46 -5.77 -2.19
CA LYS A 26 -14.77 -6.36 -1.89
C LYS A 26 -15.04 -7.63 -2.72
N ARG A 27 -14.76 -7.60 -4.02
CA ARG A 27 -14.97 -8.75 -4.92
C ARG A 27 -14.05 -9.92 -4.63
N SER A 28 -12.86 -9.67 -4.08
CA SER A 28 -11.93 -10.71 -3.68
C SER A 28 -12.37 -11.50 -2.44
N GLY A 29 -13.41 -11.03 -1.73
CA GLY A 29 -13.84 -11.63 -0.45
C GLY A 29 -12.96 -11.24 0.74
N LEU A 30 -11.91 -10.43 0.55
CA LEU A 30 -11.01 -10.01 1.64
C LEU A 30 -11.73 -9.23 2.76
N ALA A 31 -12.84 -8.55 2.43
CA ALA A 31 -13.66 -7.87 3.43
C ALA A 31 -14.37 -8.85 4.39
N ASP A 32 -14.66 -10.06 3.92
CA ASP A 32 -15.43 -11.08 4.62
C ASP A 32 -14.54 -12.18 5.22
N ALA A 33 -13.33 -12.37 4.68
CA ALA A 33 -12.32 -13.28 5.19
C ALA A 33 -11.77 -12.83 6.56
N ASP A 34 -11.50 -13.78 7.45
CA ASP A 34 -10.91 -13.56 8.78
C ASP A 34 -11.60 -12.45 9.60
N GLY A 35 -12.92 -12.33 9.45
CA GLY A 35 -13.72 -11.28 10.11
C GLY A 35 -13.34 -9.85 9.68
N GLY A 36 -12.74 -9.69 8.50
CA GLY A 36 -12.30 -8.41 7.96
C GLY A 36 -10.99 -7.88 8.56
N GLN A 37 -10.29 -8.68 9.38
CA GLN A 37 -9.04 -8.28 10.04
C GLN A 37 -7.95 -7.92 9.03
N ALA A 38 -7.74 -8.75 8.00
CA ALA A 38 -6.76 -8.50 6.95
C ALA A 38 -7.04 -7.18 6.18
N LEU A 39 -8.31 -6.89 5.88
CA LEU A 39 -8.69 -5.63 5.24
C LEU A 39 -8.50 -4.43 6.18
N ALA A 40 -8.77 -4.59 7.48
CA ALA A 40 -8.54 -3.55 8.48
C ALA A 40 -7.04 -3.23 8.62
N GLU A 41 -6.20 -4.25 8.66
CA GLU A 41 -4.74 -4.08 8.69
C GLU A 41 -4.23 -3.41 7.43
N LEU A 42 -4.65 -3.87 6.24
CA LEU A 42 -4.27 -3.24 4.96
C LEU A 42 -4.65 -1.75 4.92
N LYS A 43 -5.85 -1.38 5.40
CA LYS A 43 -6.28 0.03 5.48
C LYS A 43 -5.40 0.83 6.42
N ARG A 44 -5.03 0.28 7.57
CA ARG A 44 -4.16 0.93 8.57
C ARG A 44 -2.77 1.19 8.00
N VAL A 45 -2.16 0.18 7.38
CA VAL A 45 -0.86 0.27 6.72
C VAL A 45 -0.88 1.27 5.57
N TRP A 46 -1.88 1.18 4.68
CA TRP A 46 -2.05 2.15 3.58
C TRP A 46 -2.19 3.59 4.10
N THR A 47 -2.94 3.80 5.18
CA THR A 47 -3.13 5.12 5.79
C THR A 47 -1.81 5.67 6.32
N LEU A 48 -1.02 4.83 6.98
CA LEU A 48 0.29 5.22 7.50
C LEU A 48 1.24 5.64 6.37
N ILE A 49 1.24 4.93 5.24
CA ILE A 49 2.12 5.22 4.12
C ILE A 49 1.67 6.45 3.32
N TYR A 50 0.37 6.57 3.02
CA TYR A 50 -0.13 7.54 2.04
C TYR A 50 -0.90 8.73 2.62
N ARG A 51 -1.29 8.70 3.91
CA ARG A 51 -2.19 9.71 4.50
C ARG A 51 -1.63 10.39 5.74
N GLN A 52 -0.66 9.80 6.44
CA GLN A 52 -0.03 10.41 7.63
C GLN A 52 1.01 11.49 7.30
N GLY A 53 1.32 11.72 6.02
CA GLY A 53 2.29 12.74 5.60
C GLY A 53 3.76 12.42 5.92
N LEU A 54 4.02 11.20 6.42
CA LEU A 54 5.38 10.72 6.68
C LEU A 54 6.15 10.49 5.38
N PRO A 55 7.47 10.74 5.35
CA PRO A 55 8.33 10.22 4.30
C PRO A 55 8.20 8.70 4.19
N LEU A 56 8.20 8.16 2.96
CA LEU A 56 8.00 6.72 2.73
C LEU A 56 8.97 5.85 3.53
N ALA A 57 10.25 6.23 3.62
CA ALA A 57 11.23 5.49 4.42
C ALA A 57 10.84 5.41 5.91
N GLN A 58 10.41 6.52 6.51
CA GLN A 58 9.97 6.53 7.92
C GLN A 58 8.70 5.71 8.14
N ALA A 59 7.78 5.76 7.16
CA ALA A 59 6.59 4.92 7.19
C ALA A 59 6.94 3.43 7.16
N LEU A 60 7.87 3.01 6.29
CA LEU A 60 8.34 1.63 6.20
C LEU A 60 9.09 1.20 7.47
N ASP A 61 9.96 2.05 8.03
CA ASP A 61 10.65 1.76 9.29
C ASP A 61 9.68 1.52 10.45
N ALA A 62 8.61 2.32 10.55
CA ALA A 62 7.58 2.14 11.57
C ALA A 62 6.78 0.83 11.39
N LEU A 63 6.65 0.35 10.14
CA LEU A 63 5.95 -0.88 9.80
C LEU A 63 6.81 -2.12 9.99
N HIS A 64 8.13 -2.01 9.81
CA HIS A 64 9.09 -3.09 10.07
C HIS A 64 9.08 -3.59 11.52
N GLN A 65 8.69 -2.73 12.47
CA GLN A 65 8.57 -3.10 13.88
C GLN A 65 7.27 -3.85 14.21
N GLN A 66 6.43 -4.11 13.20
CA GLN A 66 5.12 -4.72 13.37
C GLN A 66 5.10 -6.08 12.67
N ALA A 67 4.45 -7.07 13.31
CA ALA A 67 4.19 -8.35 12.66
C ALA A 67 3.01 -8.18 11.69
N LEU A 68 3.32 -7.92 10.41
CA LEU A 68 2.35 -7.81 9.34
C LEU A 68 2.25 -9.13 8.56
N ASP A 69 1.02 -9.52 8.22
CA ASP A 69 0.76 -10.68 7.37
C ASP A 69 -0.17 -10.31 6.19
N GLY A 70 -0.45 -11.32 5.37
CA GLY A 70 -1.40 -11.22 4.27
C GLY A 70 -1.18 -10.01 3.34
N PRO A 71 -2.26 -9.33 2.91
CA PRO A 71 -2.21 -8.20 1.99
C PRO A 71 -1.40 -7.00 2.50
N ALA A 72 -1.38 -6.78 3.81
CA ALA A 72 -0.64 -5.67 4.40
C ALA A 72 0.87 -5.89 4.27
N SER A 73 1.34 -7.12 4.55
CA SER A 73 2.73 -7.53 4.34
C SER A 73 3.12 -7.48 2.86
N GLU A 74 2.23 -7.92 1.96
CA GLU A 74 2.45 -7.86 0.51
C GLU A 74 2.67 -6.42 0.02
N LEU A 75 1.84 -5.48 0.47
CA LEU A 75 2.00 -4.06 0.13
C LEU A 75 3.36 -3.50 0.59
N VAL A 76 3.77 -3.80 1.82
CA VAL A 76 5.05 -3.31 2.37
C VAL A 76 6.24 -3.88 1.59
N ARG A 77 6.27 -5.21 1.40
CA ARG A 77 7.33 -5.89 0.63
C ARG A 77 7.43 -5.37 -0.80
N PHE A 78 6.30 -5.11 -1.44
CA PHE A 78 6.29 -4.53 -2.78
C PHE A 78 6.95 -3.15 -2.80
N LEU A 79 6.63 -2.30 -1.83
CA LEU A 79 7.18 -0.95 -1.77
C LEU A 79 8.69 -0.97 -1.51
N GLU A 80 9.16 -1.85 -0.64
CA GLU A 80 10.58 -2.07 -0.39
C GLU A 80 11.31 -2.54 -1.65
N ALA A 81 10.77 -3.56 -2.33
CA ALA A 81 11.32 -4.03 -3.59
C ALA A 81 11.33 -2.93 -4.67
N SER A 82 10.31 -2.08 -4.70
CA SER A 82 10.21 -0.95 -5.63
C SER A 82 11.29 0.13 -5.40
N LEU A 83 11.84 0.21 -4.19
CA LEU A 83 12.91 1.14 -3.81
C LEU A 83 14.32 0.64 -4.15
N GLU A 84 14.46 -0.58 -4.67
CA GLU A 84 15.76 -1.10 -5.11
C GLU A 84 16.42 -0.18 -6.16
N PRO A 85 17.76 -0.03 -6.16
CA PRO A 85 18.47 0.86 -7.10
C PRO A 85 18.21 0.56 -8.58
N SER A 86 17.81 -0.66 -8.91
CA SER A 86 17.48 -1.11 -10.27
C SER A 86 16.10 -0.64 -10.75
N ARG A 87 15.27 -0.04 -9.88
CA ARG A 87 13.90 0.36 -10.16
C ARG A 87 13.70 1.87 -10.09
N ARG A 88 12.58 2.33 -10.66
CA ARG A 88 12.23 3.76 -10.71
C ARG A 88 11.42 4.25 -9.50
N GLY A 89 11.24 3.40 -8.49
CA GLY A 89 10.42 3.68 -7.32
C GLY A 89 8.92 3.52 -7.57
N PRO A 90 8.13 3.49 -6.49
CA PRO A 90 6.69 3.37 -6.59
C PRO A 90 6.05 4.69 -7.04
N ILE A 91 4.84 4.61 -7.59
CA ILE A 91 4.01 5.78 -7.84
C ILE A 91 3.70 6.46 -6.50
N PRO A 92 3.97 7.77 -6.36
CA PRO A 92 3.75 8.47 -5.11
C PRO A 92 2.25 8.71 -4.87
N GLY A 93 1.88 8.87 -3.60
CA GLY A 93 0.53 9.27 -3.20
C GLY A 93 0.13 10.65 -3.73
N SER A 94 -1.17 10.84 -3.98
CA SER A 94 -1.74 12.17 -4.06
C SER A 94 -1.75 12.77 -2.66
N ARG A 95 -0.99 13.86 -2.44
CA ARG A 95 -1.13 14.67 -1.23
C ARG A 95 -2.56 15.15 -1.06
#